data_AF-A0A973X728-F1
#
_entry.id   AF-A0A973X728-F1
#
_cell.length_a   1.000
_cell.length_b   1.000
_cell.length_c   1.000
_cell.angle_alpha   90.00
_cell.angle_beta   90.00
_cell.angle_gamma   90.00
#
_symmetry.space_group_name_H-M   'P 1'
#
loop_
_entity.id
_entity.type
_entity.pdbx_description
1 polymer ?
#
loop_
_entity_poly.entity_id
_entity_poly.type
_entity_poly.pdbx_seq_one_letter_code
_entity_poly.pdbx_strand_id
1 'polypeptide(L)'
;MLAFTPNRKKGRPMSDSLPSSIDTLNRAFAQLQNWKTLRLESMAAGVAPDVATIRRDDCCELGRWLHSEGARIHGNKPEFQDLLSKHASFHQVAAVAVGKVMVLPPDEAVTTLCGCSVSGTAASNAAMAVLALKRRLVDADNPVT
;
A
#
# COMPACT_ATOMS: atom_id res chain seq x y z
N MET A 1 16.24 -52.24 -26.15
CA MET A 1 16.47 -50.78 -26.20
C MET A 1 15.12 -50.11 -26.37
N LEU A 2 14.59 -49.16 -25.59
CA LEU A 2 14.94 -48.46 -24.35
C LEU A 2 13.59 -48.05 -23.74
N ALA A 3 13.49 -48.08 -22.40
CA ALA A 3 12.25 -47.81 -21.66
C ALA A 3 11.82 -46.33 -21.75
N PHE A 4 10.51 -46.11 -21.91
CA PHE A 4 9.88 -44.80 -21.82
C PHE A 4 9.73 -44.43 -20.33
N THR A 5 10.62 -43.59 -19.81
CA THR A 5 10.43 -42.95 -18.50
C THR A 5 9.65 -41.65 -18.68
N PRO A 6 8.45 -41.48 -18.09
CA PRO A 6 7.86 -40.15 -17.96
C PRO A 6 8.66 -39.35 -16.94
N ASN A 7 9.22 -38.25 -17.43
CA ASN A 7 9.96 -37.25 -16.67
C ASN A 7 9.12 -36.74 -15.49
N ARG A 8 9.67 -36.86 -14.27
CA ARG A 8 9.09 -36.27 -13.05
C ARG A 8 8.80 -34.79 -13.35
N LYS A 9 7.55 -34.36 -13.12
CA LYS A 9 7.21 -32.93 -13.13
C LYS A 9 8.19 -32.23 -12.19
N LYS A 10 9.18 -31.51 -12.74
CA LYS A 10 10.02 -30.59 -11.99
C LYS A 10 9.06 -29.67 -11.25
N GLY A 11 9.20 -29.63 -9.93
CA GLY A 11 8.47 -28.66 -9.09
C GLY A 11 8.59 -27.28 -9.74
N ARG A 12 7.44 -26.62 -9.88
CA ARG A 12 7.35 -25.26 -10.40
C ARG A 12 8.39 -24.40 -9.64
N PRO A 13 9.27 -23.66 -10.33
CA PRO A 13 10.26 -22.84 -9.64
C PRO A 13 9.54 -21.82 -8.75
N MET A 14 10.03 -21.70 -7.52
CA MET A 14 9.57 -20.77 -6.49
C MET A 14 10.05 -19.35 -6.83
N SER A 15 9.76 -18.89 -8.05
CA SER A 15 10.19 -17.61 -8.60
C SER A 15 9.10 -17.00 -9.48
N ASP A 16 7.89 -16.90 -8.93
CA ASP A 16 7.14 -15.65 -9.09
C ASP A 16 7.61 -14.79 -7.92
N SER A 17 8.76 -14.14 -8.07
CA SER A 17 9.45 -13.47 -6.96
C SER A 17 8.53 -12.42 -6.35
N LEU A 18 8.04 -12.68 -5.13
CA LEU A 18 7.34 -11.66 -4.35
C LEU A 18 8.23 -10.41 -4.32
N PRO A 19 7.66 -9.21 -4.53
CA PRO A 19 8.44 -7.99 -4.56
C PRO A 19 9.27 -7.86 -3.28
N SER A 20 10.52 -7.40 -3.40
CA SER A 20 11.35 -7.16 -2.21
C SER A 20 10.65 -6.17 -1.26
N SER A 21 11.05 -6.16 0.02
CA SER A 21 10.52 -5.16 0.97
C SER A 21 10.72 -3.74 0.45
N ILE A 22 11.87 -3.46 -0.19
CA ILE A 22 12.16 -2.15 -0.78
C ILE A 22 11.23 -1.81 -1.95
N ASP A 23 10.95 -2.76 -2.85
CA ASP A 23 10.05 -2.53 -3.98
C ASP A 23 8.61 -2.27 -3.52
N THR A 24 8.16 -3.04 -2.53
CA THR A 24 6.85 -2.82 -1.89
C THR A 24 6.74 -1.43 -1.30
N LEU A 25 7.77 -0.98 -0.57
CA LEU A 25 7.82 0.38 0.00
C LEU A 25 7.87 1.46 -1.08
N ASN A 26 8.60 1.27 -2.18
CA ASN A 26 8.64 2.21 -3.29
C ASN A 26 7.26 2.40 -3.95
N ARG A 27 6.55 1.29 -4.22
CA ARG A 27 5.20 1.35 -4.79
C ARG A 27 4.21 1.98 -3.81
N ALA A 28 4.30 1.63 -2.52
CA ALA A 28 3.45 2.22 -1.49
C ALA A 28 3.63 3.74 -1.40
N PHE A 29 4.87 4.24 -1.46
CA PHE A 29 5.15 5.68 -1.48
C PHE A 29 4.48 6.36 -2.68
N ALA A 30 4.64 5.81 -3.89
CA ALA A 30 4.02 6.36 -5.10
C ALA A 30 2.48 6.36 -5.00
N GLN A 31 1.89 5.27 -4.49
CA GLN A 31 0.45 5.16 -4.29
C GLN A 31 -0.08 6.20 -3.28
N LEU A 32 0.65 6.43 -2.18
CA LEU A 32 0.31 7.41 -1.15
C LEU A 32 0.45 8.85 -1.65
N GLN A 33 1.36 9.14 -2.58
CA GLN A 33 1.46 10.48 -3.19
C GLN A 33 0.32 10.74 -4.17
N ASN A 34 -0.10 9.72 -4.92
CA ASN A 34 -1.06 9.86 -6.01
C ASN A 34 -2.49 9.44 -5.64
N TRP A 35 -2.77 9.14 -4.38
CA TRP A 35 -4.01 8.46 -3.98
C TRP A 35 -5.28 9.22 -4.35
N LYS A 36 -5.30 10.56 -4.27
CA LYS A 36 -6.46 11.38 -4.62
C LYS A 36 -6.72 11.33 -6.12
N THR A 37 -5.67 11.52 -6.92
CA THR A 37 -5.74 11.46 -8.38
C THR A 37 -6.24 10.10 -8.83
N LEU A 38 -5.59 9.02 -8.36
CA LEU A 38 -5.98 7.64 -8.68
C LEU A 38 -7.41 7.32 -8.25
N ARG A 39 -7.86 7.88 -7.12
CA ARG A 39 -9.24 7.73 -6.67
C ARG A 39 -10.23 8.44 -7.61
N LEU A 40 -9.97 9.69 -7.95
CA LEU A 40 -10.85 10.47 -8.83
C LEU A 40 -10.91 9.84 -10.23
N GLU A 41 -9.78 9.36 -10.76
CA GLU A 41 -9.73 8.63 -12.03
C GLU A 41 -10.58 7.34 -11.98
N SER A 42 -10.46 6.55 -10.92
CA SER A 42 -11.29 5.36 -10.70
C SER A 42 -12.78 5.70 -10.67
N MET A 43 -13.16 6.78 -9.96
CA MET A 43 -14.56 7.23 -9.89
C MET A 43 -15.07 7.73 -11.25
N ALA A 44 -14.24 8.47 -11.99
CA ALA A 44 -14.56 8.96 -13.34
C ALA A 44 -14.71 7.80 -14.35
N ALA A 45 -13.96 6.71 -14.16
CA ALA A 45 -14.10 5.47 -14.92
C ALA A 45 -15.34 4.63 -14.53
N GLY A 46 -16.20 5.13 -13.63
CA GLY A 46 -17.41 4.44 -13.20
C GLY A 46 -17.18 3.33 -12.17
N VAL A 47 -15.96 3.19 -11.63
CA VAL A 47 -15.67 2.23 -10.57
C VAL A 47 -16.15 2.80 -9.24
N ALA A 48 -17.30 2.30 -8.77
CA ALA A 48 -17.87 2.72 -7.50
C ALA A 48 -16.94 2.32 -6.33
N PRO A 49 -16.53 3.27 -5.47
CA PRO A 49 -15.68 2.97 -4.34
C PRO A 49 -16.46 2.22 -3.25
N ASP A 50 -15.90 1.11 -2.76
CA ASP A 50 -16.37 0.44 -1.54
C ASP A 50 -15.71 1.07 -0.31
N VAL A 51 -16.46 1.96 0.36
CA VAL A 51 -16.00 2.70 1.55
C VAL A 51 -15.61 1.77 2.70
N ALA A 52 -16.29 0.63 2.86
CA ALA A 52 -15.96 -0.33 3.90
C ALA A 52 -14.59 -0.96 3.64
N THR A 53 -14.32 -1.34 2.40
CA THR A 53 -13.00 -1.84 1.98
C THR A 53 -11.92 -0.76 2.07
N ILE A 54 -12.22 0.49 1.75
CA ILE A 54 -11.25 1.60 1.88
C ILE A 54 -10.89 1.86 3.34
N ARG A 55 -11.82 1.69 4.27
CA ARG A 55 -11.58 1.88 5.70
C ARG A 55 -10.61 0.86 6.27
N ARG A 56 -10.55 -0.33 5.66
CA ARG A 56 -9.68 -1.42 6.06
C ARG A 56 -8.25 -1.17 5.59
N ASP A 57 -7.32 -1.25 6.52
CA ASP A 57 -5.89 -1.06 6.30
C ASP A 57 -5.17 -2.37 5.94
N ASP A 58 -5.89 -3.47 5.76
CA ASP A 58 -5.36 -4.78 5.38
C ASP A 58 -5.71 -5.16 3.93
N CYS A 59 -6.44 -4.31 3.21
CA CYS A 59 -6.96 -4.61 1.88
C CYS A 59 -6.12 -4.06 0.72
N CYS A 60 -5.31 -3.01 0.93
CA CYS A 60 -4.42 -2.48 -0.11
C CYS A 60 -3.12 -3.30 -0.19
N GLU A 61 -2.29 -3.09 -1.24
CA GLU A 61 -1.03 -3.83 -1.40
C GLU A 61 -0.09 -3.68 -0.19
N LEU A 62 0.13 -2.44 0.26
CA LEU A 62 0.93 -2.16 1.45
C LEU A 62 0.32 -2.81 2.70
N GLY A 63 -0.99 -2.68 2.88
CA GLY A 63 -1.73 -3.26 4.00
C GLY A 63 -1.58 -4.77 4.09
N ARG A 64 -1.77 -5.48 2.98
CA ARG A 64 -1.56 -6.93 2.91
C ARG A 64 -0.13 -7.30 3.31
N TRP A 65 0.88 -6.52 2.89
CA TRP A 65 2.26 -6.76 3.28
C TRP A 65 2.51 -6.47 4.76
N LEU A 66 2.00 -5.35 5.29
CA LEU A 66 2.10 -4.96 6.69
C LEU A 66 1.49 -6.03 7.62
N HIS A 67 0.35 -6.60 7.25
CA HIS A 67 -0.35 -7.62 8.03
C HIS A 67 0.14 -9.06 7.74
N SER A 68 1.20 -9.25 6.95
CA SER A 68 1.77 -10.57 6.63
C SER A 68 3.30 -10.59 6.77
N GLU A 69 4.01 -10.72 5.65
CA GLU A 69 5.45 -10.90 5.60
C GLU A 69 6.22 -9.71 6.18
N GLY A 70 5.70 -8.49 5.98
CA GLY A 70 6.25 -7.28 6.57
C GLY A 70 6.28 -7.35 8.09
N ALA A 71 5.17 -7.74 8.73
CA ALA A 71 5.12 -7.93 10.18
C ALA A 71 6.05 -9.04 10.63
N ARG A 72 6.13 -10.15 9.89
CA ARG A 72 6.98 -11.29 10.25
C ARG A 72 8.47 -10.94 10.25
N ILE A 73 8.94 -10.16 9.27
CA ILE A 73 10.36 -9.81 9.13
C ILE A 73 10.71 -8.56 9.94
N HIS A 74 9.88 -7.53 9.88
CA HIS A 74 10.21 -6.17 10.32
C HIS A 74 9.39 -5.69 11.52
N GLY A 75 8.47 -6.48 12.05
CA GLY A 75 7.53 -6.07 13.10
C GLY A 75 8.16 -5.60 14.41
N ASN A 76 9.41 -5.98 14.68
CA ASN A 76 10.18 -5.53 15.83
C ASN A 76 10.82 -4.14 15.65
N LYS A 77 10.79 -3.56 14.44
CA LYS A 77 11.36 -2.24 14.16
C LYS A 77 10.36 -1.15 14.55
N PRO A 78 10.77 -0.10 15.29
CA PRO A 78 9.88 1.00 15.64
C PRO A 78 9.34 1.72 14.40
N GLU A 79 10.13 1.85 13.33
CA GLU A 79 9.71 2.45 12.05
C GLU A 79 8.60 1.63 11.36
N PHE A 80 8.59 0.31 11.56
CA PHE A 80 7.51 -0.54 11.07
C PHE A 80 6.21 -0.31 11.84
N GLN A 81 6.28 -0.22 13.16
CA GLN A 81 5.10 0.02 14.01
C GLN A 81 4.49 1.40 13.76
N ASP A 82 5.33 2.43 13.56
CA ASP A 82 4.85 3.75 13.15
C ASP A 82 4.18 3.69 11.78
N LEU A 83 4.79 3.03 10.78
CA LEU A 83 4.18 2.84 9.46
C LEU A 83 2.82 2.15 9.54
N LEU A 84 2.70 1.06 10.31
CA LEU A 84 1.43 0.36 10.51
C LEU A 84 0.34 1.30 11.08
N SER A 85 0.69 2.07 12.10
CA SER A 85 -0.23 3.04 12.72
C SER A 85 -0.65 4.16 11.76
N LYS A 86 0.30 4.79 11.06
CA LYS A 86 0.01 5.86 10.09
C LYS A 86 -0.79 5.35 8.90
N HIS A 87 -0.53 4.13 8.45
CA HIS A 87 -1.28 3.47 7.40
C HIS A 87 -2.74 3.27 7.78
N ALA A 88 -3.00 2.74 8.98
CA ALA A 88 -4.37 2.57 9.48
C ALA A 88 -5.10 3.92 9.61
N SER A 89 -4.44 4.95 10.13
CA SER A 89 -4.99 6.30 10.23
C SER A 89 -5.34 6.90 8.86
N PHE A 90 -4.47 6.72 7.87
CA PHE A 90 -4.74 7.15 6.49
C PHE A 90 -6.02 6.50 5.93
N HIS A 91 -6.18 5.19 6.06
CA HIS A 91 -7.36 4.48 5.56
C HIS A 91 -8.67 4.92 6.24
N GLN A 92 -8.65 5.20 7.54
CA GLN A 92 -9.81 5.76 8.25
C GLN A 92 -10.23 7.12 7.69
N VAL A 93 -9.26 8.03 7.50
CA VAL A 93 -9.51 9.38 6.97
C VAL A 93 -9.93 9.33 5.50
N ALA A 94 -9.26 8.49 4.69
CA ALA A 94 -9.57 8.31 3.29
C ALA A 94 -11.01 7.80 3.09
N ALA A 95 -11.46 6.84 3.91
CA ALA A 95 -12.83 6.33 3.86
C ALA A 95 -13.86 7.43 4.14
N VAL A 96 -13.60 8.30 5.13
CA VAL A 96 -14.48 9.44 5.44
C VAL A 96 -14.50 10.44 4.28
N ALA A 97 -13.34 10.81 3.74
CA ALA A 97 -13.24 11.75 2.62
C ALA A 97 -13.94 11.23 1.38
N VAL A 98 -13.78 9.95 1.07
CA VAL A 98 -14.41 9.30 -0.10
C VAL A 98 -15.92 9.21 0.09
N GLY A 99 -16.39 8.75 1.25
CA GLY A 99 -17.82 8.69 1.54
C GLY A 99 -18.51 10.05 1.40
N LYS A 100 -17.83 11.13 1.78
CA LYS A 100 -18.33 12.50 1.61
C LYS A 100 -18.52 12.88 0.13
N VAL A 101 -17.57 12.53 -0.74
CA VAL A 101 -17.63 12.98 -2.14
C VAL A 101 -18.50 12.11 -3.05
N MET A 102 -18.88 10.91 -2.62
CA MET A 102 -19.74 10.00 -3.40
C MET A 102 -21.16 10.51 -3.64
N VAL A 103 -21.63 11.46 -2.83
CA VAL A 103 -22.97 12.06 -2.95
C VAL A 103 -22.96 13.41 -3.67
N LEU A 104 -21.78 13.85 -4.12
CA LEU A 104 -21.59 15.16 -4.74
C LEU A 104 -21.57 15.06 -6.27
N PRO A 105 -21.94 16.15 -6.98
CA PRO A 105 -21.64 16.30 -8.40
C PRO A 105 -20.13 16.13 -8.69
N PRO A 106 -19.73 15.66 -9.88
CA PRO A 106 -18.32 15.33 -10.17
C PRO A 106 -17.31 16.47 -9.94
N ASP A 107 -17.65 17.70 -10.31
CA ASP A 107 -16.81 18.89 -10.13
C ASP A 107 -16.64 19.28 -8.66
N GLU A 108 -17.73 19.19 -7.89
CA GLU A 108 -17.71 19.42 -6.44
C GLU A 108 -16.97 18.30 -5.68
N ALA A 109 -17.10 17.05 -6.15
CA ALA A 109 -16.37 15.90 -5.62
C ALA A 109 -14.85 16.06 -5.77
N VAL A 110 -14.38 16.47 -6.95
CA VAL A 110 -12.97 16.79 -7.20
C VAL A 110 -12.49 17.89 -6.27
N THR A 111 -13.22 19.02 -6.22
CA THR A 111 -12.87 20.17 -5.39
C THR A 111 -12.79 19.79 -3.91
N THR A 112 -13.78 19.05 -3.41
CA THR A 112 -13.88 18.61 -2.01
C THR A 112 -12.77 17.63 -1.64
N LEU A 113 -12.47 16.64 -2.49
CA LEU A 113 -11.42 15.66 -2.19
C LEU A 113 -10.02 16.30 -2.24
N CYS A 114 -9.74 17.08 -3.27
CA CYS A 114 -8.47 17.77 -3.45
C CYS A 114 -8.21 18.76 -2.31
N GLY A 115 -9.21 19.57 -1.95
CA GLY A 115 -9.13 20.56 -0.86
C GLY A 115 -9.10 19.97 0.55
N CYS A 116 -9.37 18.67 0.74
CA CYS A 116 -9.34 18.04 2.05
C CYS A 116 -7.91 17.92 2.59
N SER A 117 -7.50 18.86 3.45
CA SER A 117 -6.18 18.88 4.10
C SER A 117 -5.96 17.67 5.01
N VAL A 118 -6.97 17.27 5.80
CA VAL A 118 -6.88 16.15 6.75
C VAL A 118 -6.48 14.85 6.04
N SER A 119 -7.09 14.54 4.90
CA SER A 119 -6.74 13.37 4.11
C SER A 119 -5.38 13.51 3.40
N GLY A 120 -5.00 14.72 3.02
CA GLY A 120 -3.66 15.03 2.50
C GLY A 120 -2.57 14.78 3.55
N THR A 121 -2.72 15.36 4.74
CA THR A 121 -1.78 15.18 5.86
C THR A 121 -1.65 13.72 6.28
N ALA A 122 -2.77 12.98 6.36
CA ALA A 122 -2.73 11.56 6.70
C ALA A 122 -1.94 10.74 5.67
N ALA A 123 -2.13 11.01 4.37
CA ALA A 123 -1.36 10.37 3.30
C ALA A 123 0.13 10.73 3.34
N SER A 124 0.46 12.01 3.55
CA SER A 124 1.85 12.46 3.70
C SER A 124 2.54 11.81 4.90
N ASN A 125 1.86 11.71 6.05
CA ASN A 125 2.41 11.05 7.24
C ASN A 125 2.71 9.57 6.96
N ALA A 126 1.80 8.85 6.31
CA ALA A 126 2.03 7.47 5.90
C ALA A 126 3.20 7.36 4.91
N ALA A 127 3.30 8.28 3.93
CA ALA A 127 4.37 8.29 2.94
C ALA A 127 5.75 8.54 3.59
N MET A 128 5.82 9.42 4.59
CA MET A 128 7.04 9.67 5.36
C MET A 128 7.44 8.45 6.21
N ALA A 129 6.47 7.76 6.82
CA ALA A 129 6.74 6.53 7.56
C ALA A 129 7.26 5.40 6.63
N VAL A 130 6.76 5.33 5.39
CA VAL A 130 7.29 4.42 4.36
C VAL A 130 8.77 4.73 4.07
N LEU A 131 9.13 6.00 3.89
CA LEU A 131 10.52 6.39 3.66
C LEU A 131 11.42 6.12 4.87
N ALA A 132 10.92 6.33 6.09
CA ALA A 132 11.65 6.05 7.32
C ALA A 132 11.99 4.56 7.44
N LEU A 133 11.00 3.68 7.25
CA LEU A 133 11.26 2.24 7.24
C LEU A 133 12.20 1.85 6.10
N LYS A 134 11.99 2.36 4.89
CA LYS A 134 12.87 2.07 3.74
C LYS A 134 14.33 2.42 4.05
N ARG A 135 14.59 3.62 4.60
CA ARG A 135 15.93 4.03 5.01
C ARG A 135 16.51 3.06 6.04
N ARG A 136 15.72 2.68 7.06
CA ARG A 136 16.16 1.71 8.07
C ARG A 136 16.55 0.35 7.47
N LEU A 137 15.86 -0.09 6.44
CA LEU A 137 16.17 -1.35 5.76
C LEU A 137 17.46 -1.24 4.93
N VAL A 138 17.63 -0.14 4.19
CA VAL A 138 18.85 0.11 3.40
C VAL A 138 20.09 0.24 4.31
N ASP A 139 19.97 0.98 5.41
CA ASP A 139 21.08 1.17 6.36
C ASP A 139 21.46 -0.14 7.08
N ALA A 140 20.50 -1.05 7.29
CA ALA A 140 20.77 -2.37 7.88
C ALA A 140 21.50 -3.33 6.93
N ASP A 141 21.27 -3.21 5.62
CA ASP A 141 21.94 -4.00 4.59
C ASP A 141 23.33 -3.45 4.23
N ASN A 142 23.64 -2.21 4.64
CA ASN A 142 24.94 -1.57 4.45
C ASN A 142 25.47 -0.96 5.77
N PRO A 143 25.89 -1.79 6.74
CA PRO A 143 26.50 -1.29 7.96
C PRO A 143 27.86 -0.69 7.58
N VAL A 144 27.92 0.64 7.49
CA VAL A 144 29.20 1.35 7.43
C VAL A 144 29.96 0.98 8.70
N THR A 145 31.04 0.22 8.54
CA THR A 145 32.02 -0.14 9.57
C THR A 145 32.76 1.08 10.08
#